data_AF-A0A9F5J3U9-F1
#
_entry.id   AF-A0A9F5J3U9-F1
#
_cell.length_a   1.000
_cell.length_b   1.000
_cell.length_c   1.000
_cell.angle_alpha   90.00
_cell.angle_beta   90.00
_cell.angle_gamma   90.00
#
_symmetry.space_group_name_H-M   'P 1'
#
loop_
_entity.id
_entity.type
_entity.pdbx_description
1 polymer ?
#
loop_
_entity_poly.entity_id
_entity_poly.type
_entity_poly.pdbx_seq_one_letter_code
_entity_poly.pdbx_strand_id
1 'polypeptide(L)'
;MESSDRDMYRQFQDWCLRTYGDSGKTKTVTRKKYERIVQLLNGSETSSTDNAKFKFWVKSKGFQLGSPDEVSGGGGAAGGGGMQVLYVPVKTT
;
A
#
# COMPACT_ATOMS: atom_id res chain seq x y z
N MET A 1 30.70 17.04 -18.07
CA MET A 1 29.73 15.98 -18.40
C MET A 1 28.87 15.60 -17.20
N GLU A 2 29.42 15.44 -15.99
CA GLU A 2 28.65 15.10 -14.77
C GLU A 2 27.45 16.00 -14.46
N SER A 3 27.52 17.31 -14.76
CA SER A 3 26.41 18.23 -14.53
C SER A 3 25.15 17.88 -15.32
N SER A 4 25.32 17.44 -16.56
CA SER A 4 24.20 17.07 -17.45
C SER A 4 23.50 15.78 -17.01
N ASP A 5 24.26 14.81 -16.50
CA ASP A 5 23.69 13.58 -15.96
C ASP A 5 22.89 13.87 -14.69
N ARG A 6 23.40 14.74 -13.81
CA ARG A 6 22.67 15.16 -12.60
C ARG A 6 21.35 15.87 -12.92
N ASP A 7 21.33 16.70 -13.96
CA ASP A 7 20.11 17.38 -14.40
C ASP A 7 19.11 16.41 -15.06
N MET A 8 19.59 15.40 -15.80
CA MET A 8 18.76 14.31 -16.31
C MET A 8 18.13 13.48 -15.17
N TYR A 9 18.93 13.07 -14.18
CA TYR A 9 18.42 12.31 -13.03
C TYR A 9 17.40 13.10 -12.22
N ARG A 10 17.61 14.41 -12.04
CA ARG A 10 16.64 15.29 -11.37
C ARG A 10 15.31 15.35 -12.11
N GLN A 11 15.35 15.61 -13.42
CA GLN A 11 14.14 15.67 -14.23
C GLN A 11 13.37 14.35 -14.22
N PHE A 12 14.09 13.23 -14.31
CA PHE A 12 13.48 11.90 -14.21
C PHE A 12 12.85 11.67 -12.84
N GLN A 13 13.57 11.99 -11.75
CA GLN A 13 13.06 11.84 -10.38
C GLN A 13 11.80 12.69 -10.16
N ASP A 14 11.79 13.94 -10.60
CA ASP A 14 10.63 14.82 -10.48
C ASP A 14 9.43 14.27 -11.26
N TRP A 15 9.66 13.74 -12.46
CA TRP A 15 8.63 13.08 -13.24
C TRP A 15 8.08 11.84 -12.53
N CYS A 16 8.94 11.00 -11.94
CA CYS A 16 8.53 9.84 -11.16
C CYS A 16 7.68 10.24 -9.95
N LEU A 17 8.08 11.26 -9.19
CA LEU A 17 7.33 11.72 -8.02
C LEU A 17 5.96 12.30 -8.41
N ARG A 18 5.86 13.01 -9.53
CA ARG A 18 4.58 13.50 -10.06
C ARG A 18 3.66 12.36 -10.52
N THR A 19 4.24 11.30 -11.07
CA THR A 19 3.49 10.19 -11.68
C THR A 19 3.12 9.09 -10.68
N TYR A 20 3.99 8.81 -9.70
CA TYR A 20 3.87 7.68 -8.77
C TYR A 20 4.01 8.06 -7.30
N GLY A 21 4.30 9.33 -6.98
CA GLY A 21 4.37 9.80 -5.60
C GLY A 21 3.00 9.93 -4.93
N ASP A 22 2.98 10.07 -3.61
CA ASP A 22 1.76 10.08 -2.80
C ASP A 22 0.77 11.22 -3.12
N SER A 23 1.25 12.33 -3.71
CA SER A 23 0.43 13.45 -4.17
C SER A 23 -0.05 13.30 -5.62
N GLY A 24 0.46 12.30 -6.35
CA GLY A 24 0.11 12.04 -7.74
C GLY A 24 -1.28 11.42 -7.91
N LYS A 25 -1.99 11.81 -8.96
CA LYS A 25 -3.24 11.15 -9.38
C LYS A 25 -2.90 9.86 -10.15
N THR A 26 -2.58 8.80 -9.42
CA THR A 26 -2.12 7.54 -9.99
C THR A 26 -3.01 6.35 -9.64
N LYS A 27 -2.92 5.28 -10.45
CA LYS A 27 -3.59 4.00 -10.19
C LYS A 27 -2.72 3.07 -9.33
N THR A 28 -1.45 3.42 -9.12
CA THR A 28 -0.52 2.67 -8.27
C THR A 28 -0.88 2.86 -6.80
N VAL A 29 -0.78 1.80 -6.01
CA VAL A 29 -0.83 1.90 -4.55
C VAL A 29 0.50 2.48 -4.07
N THR A 30 0.47 3.72 -3.62
CA THR A 30 1.65 4.42 -3.10
C THR A 30 1.98 3.98 -1.68
N ARG A 31 3.12 4.42 -1.14
CA ARG A 31 3.57 4.03 0.21
C ARG A 31 2.60 4.47 1.30
N LYS A 32 2.15 5.73 1.27
CA LYS A 32 1.17 6.23 2.26
C LYS A 32 -0.18 5.50 2.15
N LYS A 33 -0.57 5.14 0.92
CA LYS A 33 -1.81 4.38 0.71
C LYS A 33 -1.69 2.95 1.22
N TYR A 34 -0.54 2.31 1.01
CA TYR A 34 -0.21 1.01 1.58
C TYR A 34 -0.32 1.04 3.12
N GLU A 35 0.36 1.96 3.80
CA GLU A 35 0.34 2.08 5.26
C GLU A 35 -1.09 2.24 5.78
N ARG A 36 -1.90 3.03 5.09
CA ARG A 36 -3.30 3.23 5.43
C ARG A 36 -4.15 1.97 5.23
N ILE A 37 -3.90 1.18 4.19
CA ILE A 37 -4.58 -0.11 3.99
C ILE A 37 -4.20 -1.06 5.14
N VAL A 38 -2.92 -1.14 5.50
CA VAL A 38 -2.44 -1.98 6.61
C VAL A 38 -3.09 -1.57 7.93
N GLN A 39 -3.09 -0.27 8.26
CA GLN A 39 -3.75 0.24 9.47
C GLN A 39 -5.25 -0.09 9.50
N LEU A 40 -5.94 0.05 8.36
CA LEU A 40 -7.35 -0.29 8.27
C LEU A 40 -7.59 -1.79 8.49
N LEU A 41 -6.77 -2.66 7.90
CA LEU A 41 -6.88 -4.10 8.04
C LEU A 41 -6.47 -4.60 9.44
N ASN A 42 -5.54 -3.93 10.11
CA ASN A 42 -5.18 -4.18 11.52
C ASN A 42 -6.22 -3.64 12.52
N GLY A 43 -7.26 -2.94 12.06
CA GLY A 43 -8.27 -2.33 12.94
C GLY A 43 -7.79 -1.11 13.73
N SER A 44 -6.60 -0.57 13.42
CA SER A 44 -6.04 0.61 14.08
C SER A 44 -6.52 1.93 13.48
N GLU A 45 -7.22 1.90 12.34
CA GLU A 45 -7.82 3.11 11.77
C GLU A 45 -9.07 3.51 12.57
N THR A 46 -9.14 4.78 13.00
CA THR A 46 -10.31 5.33 13.68
C THR A 46 -11.56 5.17 12.81
N SER A 47 -12.63 4.64 13.39
CA SER A 47 -13.93 4.50 12.75
C SER A 47 -14.57 5.86 12.46
N SER A 48 -14.10 6.54 11.40
CA SER A 48 -14.75 7.72 10.84
C SER A 48 -15.53 7.36 9.57
N THR A 49 -16.68 8.02 9.41
CA THR A 49 -17.55 7.98 8.23
C THR A 49 -16.88 8.62 7.00
N ASP A 50 -15.97 9.57 7.21
CA ASP A 50 -15.26 10.30 6.14
C ASP A 50 -14.44 9.37 5.23
N ASN A 51 -14.14 8.16 5.72
CA ASN A 51 -13.32 7.17 5.02
C ASN A 51 -14.13 6.06 4.33
N ALA A 52 -15.47 6.16 4.27
CA ALA A 52 -16.33 5.09 3.74
C ALA A 52 -15.97 4.64 2.31
N LYS A 53 -15.64 5.57 1.40
CA LYS A 53 -15.21 5.22 0.03
C LYS A 53 -13.91 4.41 0.01
N PHE A 54 -12.97 4.79 0.88
CA PHE A 54 -11.70 4.09 1.01
C PHE A 54 -11.92 2.68 1.55
N LYS A 55 -12.69 2.53 2.63
CA LYS A 55 -13.06 1.25 3.24
C LYS A 55 -13.76 0.32 2.23
N PHE A 56 -14.72 0.86 1.48
CA PHE A 56 -15.41 0.12 0.43
C PHE A 56 -14.43 -0.37 -0.64
N TRP A 57 -13.57 0.52 -1.16
CA TRP A 57 -12.58 0.16 -2.17
C TRP A 57 -11.60 -0.92 -1.68
N VAL A 58 -11.06 -0.79 -0.47
CA VAL A 58 -10.16 -1.80 0.13
C VAL A 58 -10.86 -3.16 0.20
N LYS A 59 -12.09 -3.20 0.71
CA LYS A 59 -12.88 -4.44 0.80
C LYS A 59 -13.17 -5.03 -0.58
N SER A 60 -13.55 -4.22 -1.56
CA SER A 60 -13.82 -4.67 -2.94
C SER A 60 -12.58 -5.22 -3.65
N LYS A 61 -11.38 -4.72 -3.31
CA LYS A 61 -10.11 -5.24 -3.85
C LYS A 61 -9.69 -6.56 -3.20
N GLY A 62 -10.24 -6.88 -2.04
CA GLY A 62 -9.94 -8.13 -1.34
C GLY A 62 -8.52 -8.18 -0.79
N PHE A 63 -7.95 -7.03 -0.41
CA PHE A 63 -6.64 -6.99 0.21
C PHE A 63 -6.63 -7.79 1.52
N GLN A 64 -5.56 -8.54 1.73
CA GLN A 64 -5.37 -9.37 2.92
C GLN A 64 -4.00 -9.07 3.53
N LEU A 65 -3.92 -9.03 4.85
CA LEU A 65 -2.64 -9.06 5.55
C LEU A 65 -2.31 -10.53 5.83
N GLY A 66 -1.10 -10.96 5.50
CA GLY A 66 -0.62 -12.27 5.93
C GLY A 66 0.70 -12.13 6.68
N SER A 67 0.86 -12.95 7.71
CA SER A 67 2.17 -13.32 8.25
C SER A 67 2.82 -14.32 7.29
N PRO A 68 4.15 -14.29 7.10
CA PRO A 68 4.83 -15.28 6.27
C PRO A 68 4.65 -16.75 6.75
N ASP A 69 4.15 -16.97 7.97
CA ASP A 69 3.91 -18.29 8.56
C ASP A 69 2.42 -18.76 8.53
N GLU A 70 1.46 -17.87 8.24
CA GLU A 70 0.02 -18.13 8.49
C GLU A 70 -0.81 -18.35 7.21
N VAL A 71 -0.30 -19.17 6.27
CA VAL A 71 -1.11 -19.76 5.18
C VAL A 71 -1.74 -21.10 5.62
N SER A 72 -1.99 -21.29 6.92
CA SER A 72 -2.80 -22.41 7.40
C SER A 72 -3.46 -22.09 8.75
N GLY A 73 -4.75 -21.78 8.72
CA GLY A 73 -5.61 -21.80 9.92
C GLY A 73 -5.67 -20.49 10.69
N GLY A 74 -6.89 -20.07 11.00
CA GLY A 74 -7.17 -18.73 11.49
C GLY A 74 -6.82 -18.44 12.95
N GLY A 75 -6.66 -17.16 13.23
CA GLY A 75 -7.04 -16.52 14.49
C GLY A 75 -5.91 -16.30 15.49
N GLY A 76 -5.67 -15.01 15.79
CA GLY A 76 -5.23 -14.59 17.12
C GLY A 76 -3.78 -14.12 17.23
N ALA A 77 -3.65 -12.79 17.37
CA ALA A 77 -2.57 -12.01 17.97
C ALA A 77 -1.35 -12.73 18.55
N ALA A 78 -0.15 -12.32 18.13
CA ALA A 78 0.93 -11.84 19.01
C ALA A 78 2.14 -11.40 18.18
N GLY A 79 2.87 -10.40 18.70
CA GLY A 79 3.95 -9.71 18.02
C GLY A 79 5.15 -10.57 17.62
N GLY A 80 5.68 -10.24 16.46
CA GLY A 80 7.01 -10.61 15.99
C GLY A 80 7.23 -9.81 14.71
N GLY A 81 8.34 -9.08 14.61
CA GLY A 81 8.64 -8.13 13.53
C GLY A 81 8.87 -8.78 12.15
N GLY A 82 8.03 -9.73 11.76
CA GLY A 82 7.92 -10.21 10.39
C GLY A 82 7.31 -9.12 9.52
N MET A 83 7.86 -8.97 8.32
CA MET A 83 7.36 -8.01 7.34
C MET A 83 5.90 -8.36 7.02
N GLN A 84 4.95 -7.57 7.54
CA GLN A 84 3.54 -7.77 7.27
C GLN A 84 3.31 -7.45 5.78
N VAL A 85 2.91 -8.43 4.98
CA VAL A 85 2.77 -8.27 3.52
C VAL A 85 1.30 -8.09 3.16
N LEU A 86 1.03 -7.17 2.22
CA LEU A 86 -0.29 -6.99 1.64
C LEU A 86 -0.48 -7.93 0.44
N TYR A 87 -1.33 -8.92 0.59
CA TYR A 87 -1.72 -9.83 -0.47
C TYR A 87 -2.81 -9.22 -1.33
N VAL A 88 -2.67 -9.41 -2.65
CA VAL A 88 -3.62 -8.95 -3.67
C VAL A 88 -4.11 -10.16 -4.45
N PRO A 89 -5.37 -10.58 -4.32
CA PRO A 89 -5.88 -11.73 -5.04
C PRO A 89 -5.87 -11.46 -6.55
N VAL A 90 -5.23 -12.35 -7.30
CA VAL A 90 -5.30 -12.34 -8.77
C VAL A 90 -6.47 -13.21 -9.17
N LYS A 91 -7.45 -12.63 -9.89
CA LYS A 91 -8.49 -13.42 -10.52
C LYS A 91 -7.91 -14.06 -11.78
N THR A 92 -7.65 -15.37 -11.75
CA THR A 92 -7.41 -16.15 -12.97
C THR A 92 -8.70 -16.16 -13.78
N THR A 93 -8.63 -15.72 -15.03
CA THR A 93 -9.73 -15.78 -16.01
C THR A 93 -9.65 -17.09 -16.76
#